data_AF-A0A8T0VTA3-F1
#
_entry.id   AF-A0A8T0VTA3-F1
#
_cell.length_a   1.000
_cell.length_b   1.000
_cell.length_c   1.000
_cell.angle_alpha   90.00
_cell.angle_beta   90.00
_cell.angle_gamma   90.00
#
_symmetry.space_group_name_H-M   'P 1'
#
loop_
_entity.id
_entity.type
_entity.pdbx_description
1 polymer ?
#
loop_
_entity_poly.entity_id
_entity_poly.type
_entity_poly.pdbx_seq_one_letter_code
_entity_poly.pdbx_strand_id
1 'polypeptide(L)'
;MGRRRKRTGKTRRRRKRLGQYSSAQSILLVGDGNFSFSLALATAFGSGGNLVATSLDTYEALTKKYSRAESNIMDLKRLGATVLHGIDVETMKFHTDLKNRRFDRIVYNFPHAGFKGKEYEVHMINLHKKLVKGYFRNAQFLLRPFGEIHVSHKTGDPYDKWGLERIAAKFSLILVEKVGFQKADYPGYNQKKGDGPKCDKPFPLGTCFTFKFRIGDLEKWKKQNGKGLSMPGPSLNALGAPVGIPPLLGGITSTTLLTPQGHPWYEQRIIAEPLGGTTDYFSREYQGSLQREYEMLRQVMSGGTSLSYSVFLGNRFWESVQMQEHQRWMIAYSCQ
;
A
#
# COMPACT_ATOMS: atom_id res chain seq x y z
N MET A 1 31.68 -57.35 -4.88
CA MET A 1 31.00 -56.20 -5.53
C MET A 1 30.43 -55.26 -4.48
N GLY A 2 31.15 -54.21 -4.08
CA GLY A 2 30.66 -53.21 -3.12
C GLY A 2 30.02 -52.02 -3.85
N ARG A 3 28.69 -51.89 -3.79
CA ARG A 3 27.98 -50.72 -4.35
C ARG A 3 28.27 -49.47 -3.51
N ARG A 4 29.16 -48.62 -4.01
CA ARG A 4 29.48 -47.30 -3.45
C ARG A 4 28.28 -46.36 -3.68
N ARG A 5 27.45 -46.16 -2.64
CA ARG A 5 26.38 -45.15 -2.63
C ARG A 5 26.99 -43.75 -2.78
N LYS A 6 26.83 -43.12 -3.94
CA LYS A 6 27.10 -41.68 -4.14
C LYS A 6 26.11 -40.89 -3.28
N ARG A 7 26.59 -40.32 -2.17
CA ARG A 7 25.85 -39.28 -1.42
C ARG A 7 25.81 -38.02 -2.28
N THR A 8 24.66 -37.75 -2.89
CA THR A 8 24.38 -36.46 -3.52
C THR A 8 24.23 -35.41 -2.42
N GLY A 9 25.30 -34.65 -2.16
CA GLY A 9 25.25 -33.49 -1.29
C GLY A 9 24.34 -32.43 -1.90
N LYS A 10 23.13 -32.27 -1.35
CA LYS A 10 22.23 -31.19 -1.69
C LYS A 10 22.83 -29.90 -1.12
N THR A 11 23.59 -29.16 -1.93
CA THR A 11 24.21 -27.90 -1.52
C THR A 11 23.11 -26.95 -1.05
N ARG A 12 23.03 -26.72 0.26
CA ARG A 12 22.02 -25.84 0.86
C ARG A 12 22.34 -24.41 0.44
N ARG A 13 21.66 -23.91 -0.62
CA ARG A 13 21.83 -22.53 -1.12
C ARG A 13 21.72 -21.55 0.06
N ARG A 14 22.82 -20.83 0.35
CA ARG A 14 22.83 -19.80 1.40
C ARG A 14 21.80 -18.73 1.06
N ARG A 15 20.98 -18.35 2.04
CA ARG A 15 20.01 -17.26 1.92
C ARG A 15 20.79 -15.96 1.73
N LYS A 16 20.54 -15.26 0.63
CA LYS A 16 21.14 -13.95 0.33
C LYS A 16 20.15 -12.86 0.71
N ARG A 17 20.65 -11.69 1.09
CA ARG A 17 19.84 -10.56 1.55
C ARG A 17 20.36 -9.27 0.92
N LEU A 18 19.45 -8.32 0.74
CA LEU A 18 19.75 -6.93 0.40
C LEU A 18 18.79 -6.06 1.21
N GLY A 19 19.34 -5.28 2.14
CA GLY A 19 18.55 -4.57 3.15
C GLY A 19 17.59 -5.52 3.91
N GLN A 20 16.31 -5.16 3.90
CA GLN A 20 15.24 -5.91 4.56
C GLN A 20 14.68 -7.09 3.76
N TYR A 21 15.17 -7.31 2.53
CA TYR A 21 14.67 -8.35 1.64
C TYR A 21 15.61 -9.55 1.57
N SER A 22 15.05 -10.73 1.34
CA SER A 22 15.75 -12.00 1.33
C SER A 22 15.37 -12.84 0.11
N SER A 23 16.33 -13.57 -0.44
CA SER A 23 16.13 -14.50 -1.55
C SER A 23 15.21 -15.68 -1.22
N ALA A 24 14.79 -15.83 0.03
CA ALA A 24 13.83 -16.84 0.49
C ALA A 24 12.36 -16.36 0.46
N GLN A 25 12.13 -15.07 0.18
CA GLN A 25 10.79 -14.46 0.14
C GLN A 25 10.26 -14.42 -1.29
N SER A 26 8.97 -14.66 -1.48
CA SER A 26 8.24 -14.30 -2.69
C SER A 26 7.91 -12.80 -2.63
N ILE A 27 8.38 -12.00 -3.60
CA ILE A 27 8.30 -10.54 -3.56
C ILE A 27 7.58 -10.01 -4.81
N LEU A 28 6.54 -9.20 -4.60
CA LEU A 28 5.90 -8.40 -5.62
C LEU A 28 6.38 -6.96 -5.50
N LEU A 29 6.95 -6.40 -6.57
CA LEU A 29 7.38 -5.02 -6.67
C LEU A 29 6.40 -4.28 -7.56
N VAL A 30 5.65 -3.36 -6.97
CA VAL A 30 4.56 -2.64 -7.61
C VAL A 30 5.06 -1.28 -8.10
N GLY A 31 4.82 -0.98 -9.38
CA GLY A 31 5.15 0.33 -9.96
C GLY A 31 6.65 0.64 -9.97
N ASP A 32 7.50 -0.36 -10.23
CA ASP A 32 8.96 -0.21 -10.27
C ASP A 32 9.42 0.46 -11.58
N GLY A 33 9.10 1.75 -11.74
CA GLY A 33 9.24 2.56 -12.94
C GLY A 33 10.25 2.05 -13.99
N ASN A 34 11.55 2.23 -13.76
CA ASN A 34 12.61 1.77 -14.68
C ASN A 34 13.20 0.39 -14.32
N PHE A 35 12.57 -0.36 -13.43
CA PHE A 35 12.96 -1.70 -12.94
C PHE A 35 14.31 -1.78 -12.20
N SER A 36 14.94 -0.65 -11.89
CA SER A 36 16.26 -0.65 -11.27
C SER A 36 16.27 -1.19 -9.83
N PHE A 37 15.17 -1.04 -9.09
CA PHE A 37 15.09 -1.57 -7.72
C PHE A 37 14.97 -3.11 -7.73
N SER A 38 14.11 -3.64 -8.60
CA SER A 38 13.97 -5.08 -8.82
C SER A 38 15.27 -5.70 -9.31
N LEU A 39 15.98 -5.03 -10.22
CA LEU A 39 17.26 -5.51 -10.70
C LEU A 39 18.33 -5.53 -9.60
N ALA A 40 18.37 -4.52 -8.72
CA ALA A 40 19.28 -4.51 -7.57
C ALA A 40 19.03 -5.72 -6.66
N LEU A 41 17.75 -6.03 -6.35
CA LEU A 41 17.38 -7.22 -5.58
C LEU A 41 17.77 -8.52 -6.28
N ALA A 42 17.41 -8.68 -7.55
CA ALA A 42 17.69 -9.88 -8.33
C ALA A 42 19.21 -10.14 -8.41
N THR A 43 19.99 -9.09 -8.60
CA THR A 43 21.46 -9.15 -8.68
C THR A 43 22.06 -9.58 -7.34
N ALA A 44 21.64 -8.95 -6.23
CA ALA A 44 22.12 -9.32 -4.90
C ALA A 44 21.73 -10.75 -4.50
N PHE A 45 20.54 -11.20 -4.93
CA PHE A 45 20.11 -12.59 -4.75
C PHE A 45 20.83 -13.55 -5.72
N GLY A 46 21.42 -13.05 -6.80
CA GLY A 46 21.96 -13.83 -7.91
C GLY A 46 20.89 -14.63 -8.66
N SER A 47 19.63 -14.25 -8.52
CA SER A 47 18.46 -14.77 -9.24
C SER A 47 17.26 -13.88 -8.93
N GLY A 48 16.39 -13.68 -9.91
CA GLY A 48 15.10 -13.01 -9.80
C GLY A 48 13.91 -13.96 -9.71
N GLY A 49 14.10 -15.29 -9.63
CA GLY A 49 13.01 -16.27 -9.73
C GLY A 49 11.91 -16.15 -8.67
N ASN A 50 12.19 -15.46 -7.57
CA ASN A 50 11.26 -15.16 -6.48
C ASN A 50 10.62 -13.76 -6.60
N LEU A 51 10.91 -13.01 -7.66
CA LEU A 51 10.47 -11.63 -7.88
C LEU A 51 9.42 -11.56 -8.98
N VAL A 52 8.41 -10.73 -8.74
CA VAL A 52 7.49 -10.22 -9.74
C VAL A 52 7.63 -8.71 -9.74
N ALA A 53 8.18 -8.15 -10.82
CA ALA A 53 8.31 -6.72 -10.96
C ALA A 53 7.23 -6.20 -11.91
N THR A 54 6.54 -5.13 -11.51
CA THR A 54 5.45 -4.58 -12.29
C THR A 54 5.61 -3.09 -12.57
N SER A 55 5.06 -2.64 -13.68
CA SER A 55 4.91 -1.22 -14.03
C SER A 55 3.47 -0.89 -14.38
N LEU A 56 3.07 0.36 -14.17
CA LEU A 56 1.80 0.89 -14.69
C LEU A 56 1.86 1.10 -16.21
N ASP A 57 2.97 1.68 -16.70
CA ASP A 57 3.19 1.90 -18.12
C ASP A 57 3.36 0.57 -18.89
N THR A 58 2.98 0.56 -20.16
CA THR A 58 3.27 -0.55 -21.10
C THR A 58 4.76 -0.63 -21.40
N TYR A 59 5.24 -1.77 -21.93
CA TYR A 59 6.64 -1.93 -22.33
C TYR A 59 7.10 -0.82 -23.31
N GLU A 60 6.29 -0.53 -24.33
CA GLU A 60 6.58 0.49 -25.34
C GLU A 60 6.64 1.90 -24.76
N ALA A 61 5.73 2.23 -23.84
CA ALA A 61 5.75 3.53 -23.16
C ALA A 61 6.99 3.67 -22.26
N LEU A 62 7.33 2.61 -21.51
CA LEU A 62 8.48 2.58 -20.60
C LEU A 62 9.82 2.78 -21.31
N THR A 63 10.02 2.09 -22.43
CA THR A 63 11.29 2.16 -23.19
C THR A 63 11.51 3.54 -23.80
N LYS A 64 10.43 4.24 -24.16
CA LYS A 64 10.49 5.67 -24.56
C LYS A 64 10.71 6.60 -23.36
N LYS A 65 10.13 6.25 -22.20
CA LYS A 65 10.11 7.09 -21.00
C LYS A 65 11.41 7.05 -20.20
N TYR A 66 12.09 5.90 -20.16
CA TYR A 66 13.33 5.74 -19.39
C TYR A 66 14.42 5.10 -20.24
N SER A 67 15.55 5.81 -20.39
CA SER A 67 16.71 5.38 -21.15
C SER A 67 17.27 4.00 -20.76
N ARG A 68 17.09 3.59 -19.49
CA ARG A 68 17.58 2.29 -18.96
C ARG A 68 16.50 1.23 -18.76
N ALA A 69 15.23 1.51 -19.08
CA ALA A 69 14.16 0.55 -18.83
C ALA A 69 14.39 -0.76 -19.58
N GLU A 70 14.72 -0.69 -20.87
CA GLU A 70 14.92 -1.88 -21.71
C GLU A 70 16.02 -2.79 -21.17
N SER A 71 17.22 -2.25 -20.95
CA SER A 71 18.35 -3.01 -20.42
C SER A 71 18.02 -3.62 -19.05
N ASN A 72 17.38 -2.86 -18.17
CA ASN A 72 17.02 -3.35 -16.84
C ASN A 72 16.00 -4.48 -16.91
N ILE A 73 15.00 -4.39 -17.80
CA ILE A 73 13.98 -5.43 -18.01
C ILE A 73 14.64 -6.70 -18.57
N MET A 74 15.51 -6.57 -19.57
CA MET A 74 16.22 -7.71 -20.17
C MET A 74 17.09 -8.43 -19.13
N ASP A 75 17.87 -7.69 -18.35
CA ASP A 75 18.72 -8.26 -17.31
C ASP A 75 17.89 -8.93 -16.19
N LEU A 76 16.77 -8.32 -15.81
CA LEU A 76 15.86 -8.86 -14.80
C LEU A 76 15.19 -10.16 -15.26
N LYS A 77 14.75 -10.22 -16.53
CA LYS A 77 14.25 -11.45 -17.17
C LYS A 77 15.36 -12.52 -17.27
N ARG A 78 16.59 -12.14 -17.63
CA ARG A 78 17.74 -13.06 -17.68
C ARG A 78 18.06 -13.67 -16.31
N LEU A 79 17.82 -12.93 -15.24
CA LEU A 79 17.95 -13.44 -13.86
C LEU A 79 16.75 -14.32 -13.43
N GLY A 80 15.71 -14.44 -14.26
CA GLY A 80 14.57 -15.33 -14.06
C GLY A 80 13.36 -14.67 -13.37
N ALA A 81 13.33 -13.35 -13.24
CA ALA A 81 12.17 -12.66 -12.67
C ALA A 81 10.98 -12.62 -13.64
N THR A 82 9.77 -12.63 -13.08
CA THR A 82 8.56 -12.30 -13.83
C THR A 82 8.46 -10.78 -13.95
N VAL A 83 8.32 -10.27 -15.17
CA VAL A 83 8.12 -8.84 -15.43
C VAL A 83 6.75 -8.64 -16.08
N LEU A 84 5.90 -7.82 -15.46
CA LEU A 84 4.55 -7.51 -15.93
C LEU A 84 4.41 -6.01 -16.17
N HIS A 85 3.60 -5.63 -17.16
CA HIS A 85 3.35 -4.23 -17.53
C HIS A 85 1.85 -3.96 -17.52
N GLY A 86 1.44 -2.69 -17.44
CA GLY A 86 0.00 -2.34 -17.39
C GLY A 86 -0.68 -2.66 -16.06
N ILE A 87 0.08 -2.81 -14.97
CA ILE A 87 -0.46 -3.20 -13.66
C ILE A 87 -0.85 -1.95 -12.86
N ASP A 88 -2.15 -1.69 -12.76
CA ASP A 88 -2.71 -0.66 -11.90
C ASP A 88 -2.92 -1.18 -10.47
N VAL A 89 -2.47 -0.42 -9.47
CA VAL A 89 -2.62 -0.74 -8.05
C VAL A 89 -4.08 -0.82 -7.60
N GLU A 90 -5.00 -0.16 -8.30
CA GLU A 90 -6.43 -0.20 -8.01
C GLU A 90 -7.09 -1.52 -8.47
N THR A 91 -6.49 -2.24 -9.42
CA THR A 91 -7.06 -3.46 -10.04
C THR A 91 -6.15 -4.69 -9.94
N MET A 92 -4.89 -4.54 -9.50
CA MET A 92 -3.85 -5.59 -9.59
C MET A 92 -4.23 -6.94 -8.97
N LYS A 93 -5.13 -6.98 -7.98
CA LYS A 93 -5.56 -8.25 -7.38
C LYS A 93 -6.35 -9.15 -8.33
N PHE A 94 -6.90 -8.58 -9.41
CA PHE A 94 -7.67 -9.30 -10.41
C PHE A 94 -6.83 -9.71 -11.63
N HIS A 95 -5.60 -9.20 -11.75
CA HIS A 95 -4.72 -9.52 -12.87
C HIS A 95 -4.49 -11.03 -12.94
N THR A 96 -4.54 -11.59 -14.15
CA THR A 96 -4.47 -13.05 -14.41
C THR A 96 -3.27 -13.70 -13.76
N ASP A 97 -2.09 -13.08 -13.87
CA ASP A 97 -0.85 -13.56 -13.27
C ASP A 97 -0.73 -13.34 -11.76
N LEU A 98 -1.56 -12.47 -11.16
CA LEU A 98 -1.44 -12.09 -9.74
C LEU A 98 -2.55 -12.69 -8.87
N LYS A 99 -3.77 -12.85 -9.38
CA LYS A 99 -4.96 -13.23 -8.61
C LYS A 99 -4.80 -14.51 -7.79
N ASN A 100 -4.05 -15.47 -8.33
CA ASN A 100 -3.80 -16.78 -7.71
C ASN A 100 -2.44 -16.87 -6.98
N ARG A 101 -1.68 -15.77 -6.91
CA ARG A 101 -0.39 -15.71 -6.22
C ARG A 101 -0.53 -15.09 -4.85
N ARG A 102 0.36 -15.49 -3.95
CA ARG A 102 0.52 -14.87 -2.63
C ARG A 102 1.99 -14.56 -2.37
N PHE A 103 2.26 -13.40 -1.79
CA PHE A 103 3.60 -12.87 -1.60
C PHE A 103 3.93 -12.71 -0.12
N ASP A 104 5.20 -12.96 0.22
CA ASP A 104 5.73 -12.66 1.55
C ASP A 104 5.94 -11.15 1.69
N ARG A 105 6.29 -10.46 0.60
CA ARG A 105 6.51 -9.01 0.56
C ARG A 105 5.83 -8.41 -0.66
N ILE A 106 5.05 -7.36 -0.46
CA ILE A 106 4.53 -6.52 -1.55
C ILE A 106 5.10 -5.12 -1.34
N VAL A 107 5.85 -4.60 -2.30
CA VAL A 107 6.67 -3.40 -2.13
C VAL A 107 6.22 -2.34 -3.12
N TYR A 108 5.96 -1.12 -2.64
CA TYR A 108 5.69 0.04 -3.47
C TYR A 108 6.56 1.21 -3.02
N ASN A 109 7.60 1.52 -3.81
CA ASN A 109 8.57 2.56 -3.48
C ASN A 109 8.14 3.90 -4.08
N PHE A 110 8.02 4.91 -3.22
CA PHE A 110 7.71 6.30 -3.57
C PHE A 110 6.48 6.44 -4.48
N PRO A 111 5.31 5.91 -4.06
CA PRO A 111 4.08 6.02 -4.84
C PRO A 111 3.77 7.48 -5.16
N HIS A 112 3.42 7.78 -6.42
CA HIS A 112 3.14 9.14 -6.86
C HIS A 112 2.00 9.17 -7.88
N ALA A 113 1.09 10.15 -7.78
CA ALA A 113 -0.13 10.23 -8.58
C ALA A 113 0.02 11.07 -9.87
N GLY A 114 1.27 11.26 -10.31
CA GLY A 114 1.64 12.19 -11.39
C GLY A 114 1.77 13.64 -10.92
N PHE A 115 2.26 14.53 -11.79
CA PHE A 115 2.52 15.94 -11.47
C PHE A 115 1.39 16.84 -11.96
N LYS A 116 0.22 16.76 -11.32
CA LYS A 116 -0.98 17.58 -11.65
C LYS A 116 -1.08 18.88 -10.84
N GLY A 117 -0.02 19.22 -10.10
CA GLY A 117 0.03 20.34 -9.16
C GLY A 117 1.30 20.24 -8.31
N LYS A 118 1.41 21.11 -7.31
CA LYS A 118 2.55 21.11 -6.36
C LYS A 118 2.29 20.14 -5.21
N GLU A 119 3.36 19.50 -4.73
CA GLU A 119 3.31 18.47 -3.66
C GLU A 119 2.60 18.91 -2.38
N TYR A 120 2.63 20.21 -2.05
CA TYR A 120 2.02 20.77 -0.84
C TYR A 120 0.54 21.15 -1.02
N GLU A 121 0.01 21.12 -2.24
CA GLU A 121 -1.39 21.47 -2.50
C GLU A 121 -2.34 20.37 -2.01
N VAL A 122 -3.44 20.77 -1.38
CA VAL A 122 -4.41 19.84 -0.77
C VAL A 122 -4.98 18.86 -1.81
N HIS A 123 -5.24 19.33 -3.04
CA HIS A 123 -5.72 18.47 -4.13
C HIS A 123 -4.70 17.37 -4.47
N MET A 124 -3.42 17.73 -4.62
CA MET A 124 -2.34 16.76 -4.89
C MET A 124 -2.20 15.75 -3.75
N ILE A 125 -2.17 16.23 -2.50
CA ILE A 125 -2.14 15.36 -1.31
C ILE A 125 -3.31 14.36 -1.34
N ASN A 126 -4.51 14.79 -1.72
CA ASN A 126 -5.66 13.90 -1.81
C ASN A 126 -5.55 12.86 -2.94
N LEU A 127 -4.98 13.21 -4.09
CA LEU A 127 -4.69 12.25 -5.16
C LEU A 127 -3.70 11.17 -4.70
N HIS A 128 -2.62 11.58 -4.03
CA HIS A 128 -1.63 10.66 -3.47
C HIS A 128 -2.25 9.72 -2.43
N LYS A 129 -3.10 10.25 -1.54
CA LYS A 129 -3.84 9.45 -0.56
C LYS A 129 -4.79 8.46 -1.23
N LYS A 130 -5.44 8.84 -2.33
CA LYS A 130 -6.29 7.92 -3.12
C LYS A 130 -5.47 6.78 -3.70
N LEU A 131 -4.31 7.08 -4.32
CA LEU A 131 -3.41 6.08 -4.89
C LEU A 131 -2.95 5.05 -3.83
N VAL A 132 -2.46 5.53 -2.69
CA VAL A 132 -1.99 4.67 -1.59
C VAL A 132 -3.16 3.87 -0.99
N LYS A 133 -4.35 4.46 -0.89
CA LYS A 133 -5.57 3.75 -0.46
C LYS A 133 -5.91 2.59 -1.39
N GLY A 134 -5.83 2.81 -2.71
CA GLY A 134 -6.04 1.76 -3.72
C GLY A 134 -5.02 0.63 -3.59
N TYR A 135 -3.75 0.98 -3.40
CA TYR A 135 -2.68 0.02 -3.16
C TYR A 135 -2.94 -0.86 -1.92
N PHE A 136 -3.19 -0.28 -0.75
CA PHE A 136 -3.46 -1.05 0.46
C PHE A 136 -4.68 -1.96 0.33
N ARG A 137 -5.77 -1.43 -0.27
CA ARG A 137 -7.00 -2.19 -0.50
C ARG A 137 -6.76 -3.46 -1.30
N ASN A 138 -5.90 -3.41 -2.32
CA ASN A 138 -5.66 -4.53 -3.22
C ASN A 138 -4.51 -5.43 -2.76
N ALA A 139 -3.44 -4.86 -2.23
CA ALA A 139 -2.26 -5.61 -1.80
C ALA A 139 -2.58 -6.63 -0.70
N GLN A 140 -3.47 -6.32 0.24
CA GLN A 140 -3.83 -7.25 1.32
C GLN A 140 -4.37 -8.60 0.82
N PHE A 141 -5.03 -8.63 -0.34
CA PHE A 141 -5.57 -9.86 -0.94
C PHE A 141 -4.50 -10.74 -1.59
N LEU A 142 -3.31 -10.18 -1.81
CA LEU A 142 -2.17 -10.87 -2.41
C LEU A 142 -1.12 -11.27 -1.36
N LEU A 143 -1.39 -11.06 -0.06
CA LEU A 143 -0.46 -11.41 1.01
C LEU A 143 -0.56 -12.89 1.42
N ARG A 144 0.59 -13.49 1.71
CA ARG A 144 0.66 -14.73 2.50
C ARG A 144 0.32 -14.46 3.97
N PRO A 145 -0.02 -15.50 4.75
CA PRO A 145 0.01 -15.41 6.20
C PRO A 145 1.35 -14.82 6.68
N PHE A 146 1.29 -13.84 7.58
CA PHE A 146 2.45 -13.09 8.10
C PHE A 146 3.26 -12.29 7.05
N GLY A 147 2.72 -12.17 5.82
CA GLY A 147 3.28 -11.31 4.78
C GLY A 147 3.21 -9.84 5.15
N GLU A 148 4.06 -9.03 4.51
CA GLU A 148 4.16 -7.60 4.77
C GLU A 148 3.91 -6.77 3.51
N ILE A 149 3.21 -5.66 3.67
CA ILE A 149 3.09 -4.59 2.67
C ILE A 149 4.07 -3.49 3.04
N HIS A 150 4.93 -3.12 2.10
CA HIS A 150 6.00 -2.15 2.28
C HIS A 150 5.73 -0.92 1.43
N VAL A 151 5.76 0.26 2.05
CA VAL A 151 5.74 1.54 1.34
C VAL A 151 6.99 2.31 1.71
N SER A 152 7.87 2.57 0.75
CA SER A 152 8.99 3.51 0.96
C SER A 152 8.51 4.90 0.63
N HIS A 153 8.68 5.85 1.54
CA HIS A 153 8.18 7.21 1.37
C HIS A 153 9.06 8.23 2.08
N LYS A 154 9.01 9.46 1.58
CA LYS A 154 9.62 10.63 2.21
C LYS A 154 8.87 10.97 3.51
N THR A 155 9.56 11.62 4.43
CA THR A 155 8.97 12.15 5.67
C THR A 155 9.23 13.64 5.81
N GLY A 156 8.43 14.31 6.63
CA GLY A 156 8.40 15.77 6.76
C GLY A 156 7.27 16.38 5.93
N ASP A 157 7.05 17.69 6.08
CA ASP A 157 6.05 18.41 5.30
C ASP A 157 6.44 18.46 3.81
N PRO A 158 5.51 18.23 2.86
CA PRO A 158 4.07 17.93 3.02
C PRO A 158 3.76 16.42 3.11
N TYR A 159 4.76 15.56 3.02
CA TYR A 159 4.62 14.11 2.90
C TYR A 159 3.91 13.46 4.09
N ASP A 160 4.12 13.97 5.31
CA ASP A 160 3.46 13.45 6.51
C ASP A 160 1.93 13.64 6.47
N LYS A 161 1.42 14.63 5.72
CA LYS A 161 -0.02 14.88 5.53
C LYS A 161 -0.74 13.76 4.78
N TRP A 162 0.00 12.87 4.11
CA TRP A 162 -0.57 11.69 3.46
C TRP A 162 -1.15 10.73 4.50
N GLY A 163 -0.49 10.60 5.67
CA GLY A 163 -0.96 9.79 6.79
C GLY A 163 -1.09 8.31 6.45
N LEU A 164 0.01 7.69 5.97
CA LEU A 164 0.06 6.30 5.51
C LEU A 164 -0.55 5.32 6.51
N GLU A 165 -0.19 5.44 7.79
CA GLU A 165 -0.69 4.57 8.87
C GLU A 165 -2.20 4.66 9.02
N ARG A 166 -2.76 5.87 8.98
CA ARG A 166 -4.21 6.10 9.06
C ARG A 166 -4.95 5.54 7.84
N ILE A 167 -4.32 5.53 6.66
CA ILE A 167 -4.91 4.90 5.46
C ILE A 167 -4.86 3.38 5.59
N ALA A 168 -3.70 2.83 5.98
CA ALA A 168 -3.50 1.40 6.18
C ALA A 168 -4.51 0.81 7.20
N ALA A 169 -4.73 1.51 8.32
CA ALA A 169 -5.67 1.10 9.35
C ALA A 169 -7.11 0.87 8.85
N LYS A 170 -7.54 1.56 7.78
CA LYS A 170 -8.86 1.36 7.15
C LYS A 170 -9.03 -0.03 6.50
N PHE A 171 -7.93 -0.75 6.34
CA PHE A 171 -7.86 -2.08 5.75
C PHE A 171 -7.29 -3.11 6.72
N SER A 172 -7.42 -2.88 8.03
CA SER A 172 -6.88 -3.77 9.07
C SER A 172 -5.38 -4.04 8.91
N LEU A 173 -4.64 -3.05 8.39
CA LEU A 173 -3.20 -3.09 8.27
C LEU A 173 -2.58 -2.26 9.37
N ILE A 174 -1.78 -2.90 10.20
CA ILE A 174 -1.06 -2.27 11.32
C ILE A 174 0.39 -2.05 10.95
N LEU A 175 0.97 -0.91 11.35
CA LEU A 175 2.40 -0.67 11.20
C LEU A 175 3.15 -1.56 12.20
N VAL A 176 4.02 -2.43 11.70
CA VAL A 176 4.84 -3.32 12.54
C VAL A 176 6.27 -2.85 12.69
N GLU A 177 6.77 -2.09 11.70
CA GLU A 177 8.14 -1.61 11.70
C GLU A 177 8.27 -0.42 10.75
N LYS A 178 9.15 0.52 11.09
CA LYS A 178 9.55 1.64 10.24
C LYS A 178 11.07 1.65 10.18
N VAL A 179 11.63 1.44 8.99
CA VAL A 179 13.08 1.31 8.77
C VAL A 179 13.56 2.45 7.88
N GLY A 180 14.72 3.05 8.18
CA GLY A 180 15.32 4.08 7.33
C GLY A 180 15.58 3.54 5.92
N PHE A 181 15.21 4.31 4.90
CA PHE A 181 15.48 3.95 3.51
C PHE A 181 16.70 4.73 3.02
N GLN A 182 17.80 4.01 2.73
CA GLN A 182 18.98 4.59 2.10
C GLN A 182 19.13 4.02 0.69
N LYS A 183 19.30 4.92 -0.30
CA LYS A 183 19.54 4.51 -1.70
C LYS A 183 20.81 3.66 -1.81
N ALA A 184 21.83 3.96 -1.02
CA ALA A 184 23.12 3.26 -1.03
C ALA A 184 23.00 1.77 -0.68
N ASP A 185 21.96 1.36 0.04
CA ASP A 185 21.70 -0.04 0.39
C ASP A 185 21.28 -0.89 -0.83
N TYR A 186 20.96 -0.24 -1.96
CA TYR A 186 20.49 -0.90 -3.18
C TYR A 186 21.38 -0.50 -4.37
N PRO A 187 22.56 -1.14 -4.54
CA PRO A 187 23.46 -0.84 -5.65
C PRO A 187 22.75 -0.96 -7.01
N GLY A 188 22.91 0.06 -7.85
CA GLY A 188 22.25 0.15 -9.16
C GLY A 188 20.82 0.70 -9.15
N TYR A 189 20.19 0.85 -7.97
CA TYR A 189 18.88 1.49 -7.87
C TYR A 189 18.96 2.95 -8.31
N ASN A 190 18.02 3.37 -9.16
CA ASN A 190 17.94 4.73 -9.66
C ASN A 190 16.48 5.19 -9.71
N GLN A 191 16.07 5.93 -8.69
CA GLN A 191 14.71 6.47 -8.56
C GLN A 191 14.42 7.52 -9.64
N LYS A 192 13.23 7.46 -10.22
CA LYS A 192 12.82 8.30 -11.35
C LYS A 192 11.53 9.05 -11.02
N LYS A 193 11.39 10.28 -11.52
CA LYS A 193 10.18 11.10 -11.31
C LYS A 193 8.93 10.40 -11.84
N GLY A 194 9.08 9.70 -12.95
CA GLY A 194 8.08 8.79 -13.47
C GLY A 194 6.83 9.42 -14.06
N ASP A 195 6.80 10.73 -14.23
CA ASP A 195 5.74 11.43 -14.98
C ASP A 195 6.26 12.77 -15.55
N GLY A 196 5.59 13.25 -16.60
CA GLY A 196 5.90 14.48 -17.32
C GLY A 196 7.19 14.46 -18.15
N PRO A 197 7.58 15.60 -18.75
CA PRO A 197 8.75 15.71 -19.65
C PRO A 197 10.10 15.40 -18.98
N LYS A 198 10.12 15.40 -17.64
CA LYS A 198 11.32 15.10 -16.82
C LYS A 198 11.20 13.72 -16.14
N CYS A 199 10.36 12.83 -16.67
CA CYS A 199 10.10 11.50 -16.10
C CYS A 199 11.38 10.68 -15.83
N ASP A 200 12.38 10.69 -16.72
CA ASP A 200 13.65 9.97 -16.54
C ASP A 200 14.67 10.70 -15.63
N LYS A 201 14.35 11.89 -15.13
CA LYS A 201 15.23 12.56 -14.16
C LYS A 201 15.02 11.98 -12.76
N PRO A 202 16.06 11.92 -11.92
CA PRO A 202 15.89 11.56 -10.52
C PRO A 202 15.12 12.63 -9.75
N PHE A 203 14.59 12.24 -8.59
CA PHE A 203 14.06 13.16 -7.59
C PHE A 203 14.87 13.07 -6.29
N PRO A 204 14.98 14.18 -5.52
CA PRO A 204 15.67 14.17 -4.24
C PRO A 204 14.90 13.30 -3.25
N LEU A 205 15.60 12.41 -2.55
CA LEU A 205 15.01 11.53 -1.54
C LEU A 205 14.86 12.24 -0.19
N GLY A 206 15.88 12.97 0.28
CA GLY A 206 15.86 13.51 1.64
C GLY A 206 15.68 12.39 2.68
N THR A 207 15.07 12.70 3.82
CA THR A 207 14.76 11.68 4.84
C THR A 207 13.62 10.78 4.37
N CYS A 208 13.90 9.49 4.23
CA CYS A 208 12.95 8.48 3.76
C CYS A 208 12.92 7.27 4.69
N PHE A 209 11.76 6.62 4.76
CA PHE A 209 11.57 5.37 5.50
C PHE A 209 10.77 4.38 4.67
N THR A 210 11.03 3.08 4.87
CA THR A 210 10.09 2.02 4.50
C THR A 210 9.20 1.70 5.69
N PHE A 211 7.90 1.90 5.49
CA PHE A 211 6.84 1.53 6.43
C PHE A 211 6.39 0.10 6.11
N LYS A 212 6.42 -0.79 7.11
CA LYS A 212 6.03 -2.20 6.96
C LYS A 212 4.72 -2.45 7.69
N PHE A 213 3.74 -2.92 6.94
CA PHE A 213 2.41 -3.20 7.44
C PHE A 213 2.10 -4.69 7.39
N ARG A 214 1.35 -5.19 8.36
CA ARG A 214 0.78 -6.56 8.37
C ARG A 214 -0.71 -6.51 8.63
N ILE A 215 -1.42 -7.54 8.20
CA ILE A 215 -2.82 -7.74 8.61
C ILE A 215 -2.84 -7.94 10.12
N GLY A 216 -3.66 -7.17 10.82
CA GLY A 216 -3.80 -7.26 12.27
C GLY A 216 -4.93 -6.39 12.80
N ASP A 217 -5.39 -6.76 14.00
CA ASP A 217 -6.35 -5.94 14.74
C ASP A 217 -5.59 -4.80 15.44
N LEU A 218 -5.92 -3.57 15.07
CA LEU A 218 -5.30 -2.37 15.62
C LEU A 218 -5.51 -2.23 17.13
N GLU A 219 -6.69 -2.62 17.63
CA GLU A 219 -7.01 -2.52 19.06
C GLU A 219 -6.31 -3.62 19.86
N LYS A 220 -6.20 -4.84 19.30
CA LYS A 220 -5.37 -5.90 19.89
C LYS A 220 -3.90 -5.51 19.91
N TRP A 221 -3.39 -4.92 18.83
CA TRP A 221 -2.00 -4.45 18.73
C TRP A 221 -1.69 -3.34 19.72
N LYS A 222 -2.58 -2.33 19.86
CA LYS A 222 -2.44 -1.26 20.86
C LYS A 222 -2.47 -1.83 22.28
N LYS A 223 -3.31 -2.82 22.59
CA LYS A 223 -3.33 -3.46 23.92
C LYS A 223 -2.04 -4.22 24.23
N GLN A 224 -1.43 -4.84 23.22
CA GLN A 224 -0.19 -5.61 23.37
C GLN A 224 1.07 -4.73 23.44
N ASN A 225 1.11 -3.64 22.66
CA ASN A 225 2.30 -2.79 22.53
C ASN A 225 2.18 -1.41 23.19
N GLY A 226 0.99 -1.05 23.69
CA GLY A 226 0.67 0.25 24.29
C GLY A 226 1.07 0.43 25.75
N LYS A 227 1.78 -0.54 26.37
CA LYS A 227 2.35 -0.36 27.72
C LYS A 227 3.58 0.58 27.76
N GLY A 228 3.99 1.17 26.63
CA GLY A 228 5.24 1.94 26.54
C GLY A 228 5.16 3.37 25.98
N LEU A 229 3.98 3.90 25.66
CA LEU A 229 3.86 5.27 25.10
C LEU A 229 2.67 6.00 25.73
N SER A 230 2.84 6.48 26.96
CA SER A 230 1.99 7.54 27.52
C SER A 230 2.43 8.88 26.94
N MET A 231 1.68 9.43 25.99
CA MET A 231 1.74 10.86 25.69
C MET A 231 1.00 11.59 26.81
N PRO A 232 1.62 12.54 27.54
CA PRO A 232 0.89 13.35 28.50
C PRO A 232 -0.03 14.30 27.74
N GLY A 233 -1.34 14.10 27.88
CA GLY A 233 -2.32 15.13 27.59
C GLY A 233 -2.23 16.25 28.65
N PRO A 234 -2.65 17.48 28.33
CA PRO A 234 -2.54 18.59 29.27
C PRO A 234 -3.45 18.36 30.47
N SER A 235 -2.83 18.26 31.65
CA SER A 235 -3.51 18.23 32.94
C SER A 235 -4.09 19.61 33.25
N LEU A 236 -5.41 19.77 33.07
CA LEU A 236 -6.19 20.79 33.73
C LEU A 236 -6.23 20.45 35.23
N ASN A 237 -5.36 21.06 36.02
CA ASN A 237 -5.54 21.34 37.46
C ASN A 237 -4.27 21.98 38.02
N ALA A 238 -4.28 23.31 38.14
CA ALA A 238 -3.47 24.07 39.07
C ALA A 238 -4.20 25.38 39.39
N LEU A 239 -5.24 25.28 40.22
CA LEU A 239 -5.81 26.41 40.94
C LEU A 239 -4.92 26.70 42.14
N GLY A 240 -4.28 27.86 42.16
CA GLY A 240 -3.67 28.46 43.34
C GLY A 240 -4.08 29.92 43.40
N ALA A 241 -4.68 30.34 44.51
CA ALA A 241 -5.07 31.73 44.81
C ALA A 241 -4.37 32.16 46.13
N PRO A 242 -4.54 33.41 46.61
CA PRO A 242 -3.90 34.64 46.10
C PRO A 242 -3.24 35.46 47.24
N VAL A 243 -2.15 36.22 47.03
CA VAL A 243 -1.77 37.31 47.96
C VAL A 243 -0.93 38.41 47.28
N GLY A 244 -1.34 39.68 47.44
CA GLY A 244 -0.42 40.83 47.61
C GLY A 244 -0.27 41.86 46.47
N ILE A 245 -0.89 43.03 46.64
CA ILE A 245 -0.66 44.34 45.97
C ILE A 245 -0.61 45.39 47.13
N PRO A 246 -0.06 46.65 47.08
CA PRO A 246 0.55 47.53 46.04
C PRO A 246 1.90 48.22 46.50
N PRO A 247 2.43 49.36 45.94
CA PRO A 247 1.96 50.30 44.87
C PRO A 247 2.95 50.68 43.73
N LEU A 248 2.45 50.90 42.50
CA LEU A 248 2.13 52.17 41.75
C LEU A 248 3.31 52.98 41.17
N LEU A 249 3.30 53.20 39.84
CA LEU A 249 3.37 54.52 39.18
C LEU A 249 3.25 54.47 37.62
N GLY A 250 2.35 55.29 37.06
CA GLY A 250 2.28 55.84 35.69
C GLY A 250 1.78 54.89 34.58
N GLY A 251 0.55 54.99 34.03
CA GLY A 251 0.00 56.07 33.18
C GLY A 251 0.26 55.75 31.69
N ILE A 252 -0.62 55.89 30.68
CA ILE A 252 -1.93 56.55 30.49
C ILE A 252 -2.55 55.96 29.19
N THR A 253 -3.89 55.78 29.15
CA THR A 253 -4.85 55.71 27.99
C THR A 253 -4.66 54.67 26.86
N SER A 254 -5.67 54.00 26.30
CA SER A 254 -7.03 54.47 25.99
C SER A 254 -8.06 53.32 25.82
N THR A 255 -9.24 53.58 26.36
CA THR A 255 -10.61 53.05 26.12
C THR A 255 -10.88 52.92 24.59
N THR A 256 -11.58 51.90 24.07
CA THR A 256 -13.03 51.68 24.24
C THR A 256 -13.46 50.24 23.93
N LEU A 257 -14.25 49.69 24.86
CA LEU A 257 -15.06 48.48 24.78
C LEU A 257 -16.33 48.71 23.93
N LEU A 258 -16.78 47.70 23.21
CA LEU A 258 -18.21 47.32 23.12
C LEU A 258 -18.29 45.83 22.72
N THR A 259 -18.96 45.04 23.57
CA THR A 259 -19.44 43.66 23.38
C THR A 259 -20.98 43.69 23.49
N PRO A 260 -21.71 42.56 23.51
CA PRO A 260 -21.79 41.37 22.63
C PRO A 260 -23.25 41.03 22.25
N GLN A 261 -23.57 40.15 21.28
CA GLN A 261 -24.83 39.34 21.31
C GLN A 261 -24.76 38.03 20.48
N GLY A 262 -25.03 36.90 21.16
CA GLY A 262 -26.03 35.84 20.83
C GLY A 262 -25.96 34.98 19.56
N HIS A 263 -25.74 33.66 19.73
CA HIS A 263 -26.18 32.51 18.88
C HIS A 263 -27.73 32.35 18.87
N PRO A 264 -28.42 31.37 18.21
CA PRO A 264 -28.05 30.21 17.33
C PRO A 264 -28.88 30.16 15.99
N TRP A 265 -28.65 29.29 15.00
CA TRP A 265 -29.33 27.98 14.83
C TRP A 265 -28.90 27.24 13.55
N TYR A 266 -29.03 25.92 13.62
CA TYR A 266 -29.01 24.89 12.58
C TYR A 266 -30.40 24.81 11.94
N GLU A 267 -30.53 24.74 10.62
CA GLU A 267 -31.71 24.11 10.01
C GLU A 267 -31.43 23.54 8.61
N GLN A 268 -32.06 22.39 8.40
CA GLN A 268 -31.87 21.46 7.30
C GLN A 268 -32.48 21.99 6.00
N ARG A 269 -31.85 21.68 4.85
CA ARG A 269 -32.61 21.48 3.61
C ARG A 269 -32.03 20.34 2.80
N ILE A 270 -32.90 19.36 2.57
CA ILE A 270 -32.74 18.13 1.81
C ILE A 270 -33.17 18.39 0.34
N ILE A 271 -32.33 17.91 -0.59
CA ILE A 271 -32.55 17.44 -1.98
C ILE A 271 -33.07 18.42 -3.05
N ALA A 272 -32.22 18.62 -4.07
CA ALA A 272 -32.54 18.29 -5.47
C ALA A 272 -31.26 17.79 -6.18
N GLU A 273 -31.28 16.58 -6.73
CA GLU A 273 -30.24 16.07 -7.65
C GLU A 273 -30.27 16.85 -8.99
N PRO A 274 -29.17 16.77 -9.77
CA PRO A 274 -29.25 15.88 -10.94
C PRO A 274 -28.02 14.97 -11.16
N LEU A 275 -28.29 13.67 -11.23
CA LEU A 275 -27.84 12.66 -12.21
C LEU A 275 -26.44 12.78 -12.87
N GLY A 276 -25.62 11.73 -12.67
CA GLY A 276 -25.07 10.95 -13.78
C GLY A 276 -23.55 10.94 -13.99
N GLY A 277 -22.92 9.77 -13.80
CA GLY A 277 -21.83 9.34 -14.68
C GLY A 277 -20.42 9.19 -14.09
N THR A 278 -20.22 8.38 -13.05
CA THR A 278 -18.92 7.65 -12.87
C THR A 278 -19.05 6.41 -11.97
N THR A 279 -20.03 6.34 -11.07
CA THR A 279 -20.30 5.17 -10.21
C THR A 279 -21.00 4.01 -10.91
N ASP A 280 -21.73 4.28 -11.99
CA ASP A 280 -22.48 3.27 -12.77
C ASP A 280 -21.55 2.41 -13.65
N TYR A 281 -20.48 2.99 -14.22
CA TYR A 281 -19.53 2.26 -15.08
C TYR A 281 -18.78 1.13 -14.34
N PHE A 282 -18.26 1.42 -13.14
CA PHE A 282 -17.54 0.44 -12.33
C PHE A 282 -18.43 -0.69 -11.80
N SER A 283 -19.71 -0.40 -11.55
CA SER A 283 -20.68 -1.42 -11.12
C SER A 283 -21.05 -2.34 -12.30
N ARG A 284 -21.17 -1.78 -13.50
CA ARG A 284 -21.42 -2.55 -14.73
C ARG A 284 -20.26 -3.44 -15.15
N GLU A 285 -19.00 -3.01 -15.01
CA GLU A 285 -17.85 -3.86 -15.36
C GLU A 285 -17.68 -5.06 -14.43
N TYR A 286 -17.91 -4.87 -13.13
CA TYR A 286 -17.88 -5.95 -12.13
C TYR A 286 -19.03 -6.94 -12.35
N GLN A 287 -20.25 -6.45 -12.58
CA GLN A 287 -21.38 -7.30 -12.95
C GLN A 287 -21.14 -8.02 -14.28
N GLY A 288 -20.55 -7.35 -15.26
CA GLY A 288 -20.18 -7.95 -16.54
C GLY A 288 -19.12 -9.04 -16.42
N SER A 289 -18.19 -8.91 -15.47
CA SER A 289 -17.20 -9.97 -15.18
C SER A 289 -17.83 -11.21 -14.55
N LEU A 290 -18.76 -11.04 -13.61
CA LEU A 290 -19.49 -12.15 -12.99
C LEU A 290 -20.44 -12.83 -13.97
N GLN A 291 -21.05 -12.05 -14.87
CA GLN A 291 -21.90 -12.55 -15.93
C GLN A 291 -21.12 -13.43 -16.93
N ARG A 292 -19.93 -12.99 -17.36
CA ARG A 292 -19.04 -13.78 -18.24
C ARG A 292 -18.57 -15.07 -17.58
N GLU A 293 -18.28 -15.03 -16.28
CA GLU A 293 -17.89 -16.22 -15.51
C GLU A 293 -19.04 -17.23 -15.38
N TYR A 294 -20.26 -16.75 -15.12
CA TYR A 294 -21.46 -17.57 -15.09
C TYR A 294 -21.76 -18.21 -16.46
N GLU A 295 -21.60 -17.46 -17.54
CA GLU A 295 -21.80 -17.96 -18.91
C GLU A 295 -20.76 -19.03 -19.30
N MET A 296 -19.49 -18.84 -18.94
CA MET A 296 -18.46 -19.86 -19.12
C MET A 296 -18.76 -21.13 -18.32
N LEU A 297 -19.19 -21.01 -17.07
CA LEU A 297 -19.55 -22.17 -16.25
C LEU A 297 -20.77 -22.92 -16.81
N ARG A 298 -21.77 -22.19 -17.31
CA ARG A 298 -22.96 -22.77 -17.95
C ARG A 298 -22.61 -23.57 -19.22
N GLN A 299 -21.61 -23.15 -20.00
CA GLN A 299 -21.16 -23.87 -21.19
C GLN A 299 -20.41 -25.18 -20.87
N VAL A 300 -19.85 -25.29 -19.66
CA VAL A 300 -19.05 -26.45 -19.23
C VAL A 300 -19.88 -27.47 -18.43
N MET A 301 -21.05 -27.08 -17.90
CA MET A 301 -21.95 -27.99 -17.17
C MET A 301 -22.75 -28.88 -18.14
N SER A 302 -22.58 -30.20 -18.04
CA SER A 302 -23.29 -31.19 -18.85
C SER A 302 -24.76 -31.32 -18.45
N GLY A 303 -25.66 -30.88 -19.33
CA GLY A 303 -26.98 -31.46 -19.66
C GLY A 303 -28.06 -31.69 -18.59
N GLY A 304 -27.82 -31.45 -17.30
CA GLY A 304 -28.81 -31.76 -16.26
C GLY A 304 -28.71 -30.96 -14.95
N THR A 305 -27.70 -30.11 -14.78
CA THR A 305 -27.55 -29.25 -13.60
C THR A 305 -27.63 -27.78 -14.01
N SER A 306 -28.79 -27.16 -13.79
CA SER A 306 -28.98 -25.72 -13.99
C SER A 306 -28.63 -24.99 -12.70
N LEU A 307 -27.40 -24.48 -12.58
CA LEU A 307 -27.06 -23.51 -11.54
C LEU A 307 -27.70 -22.17 -11.94
N SER A 308 -28.62 -21.64 -11.13
CA SER A 308 -29.20 -20.32 -11.40
C SER A 308 -28.18 -19.21 -11.09
N TYR A 309 -28.29 -18.07 -11.78
CA TYR A 309 -27.38 -16.94 -11.58
C TYR A 309 -27.41 -16.41 -10.15
N SER A 310 -28.58 -16.42 -9.50
CA SER A 310 -28.71 -16.02 -8.08
C SER A 310 -27.96 -16.97 -7.14
N VAL A 311 -28.00 -18.28 -7.40
CA VAL A 311 -27.24 -19.28 -6.62
C VAL A 311 -25.74 -19.17 -6.91
N PHE A 312 -25.32 -18.87 -8.13
CA PHE A 312 -23.92 -18.58 -8.48
C PHE A 312 -23.37 -17.37 -7.71
N LEU A 313 -24.13 -16.26 -7.68
CA LEU A 313 -23.74 -15.07 -6.91
C LEU A 313 -23.71 -15.35 -5.41
N GLY A 314 -24.68 -16.11 -4.90
CA GLY A 314 -24.71 -16.60 -3.53
C GLY A 314 -23.45 -17.40 -3.20
N ASN A 315 -23.06 -18.35 -4.04
CA ASN A 315 -21.86 -19.17 -3.84
C ASN A 315 -20.57 -18.34 -3.86
N ARG A 316 -20.42 -17.36 -4.77
CA ARG A 316 -19.26 -16.45 -4.78
C ARG A 316 -19.17 -15.57 -3.53
N PHE A 317 -20.31 -15.14 -3.03
CA PHE A 317 -20.40 -14.42 -1.77
C PHE A 317 -20.02 -15.33 -0.60
N TRP A 318 -20.57 -16.55 -0.53
CA TRP A 318 -20.28 -17.52 0.52
C TRP A 318 -18.84 -18.04 0.50
N GLU A 319 -18.22 -18.24 -0.67
CA GLU A 319 -16.78 -18.55 -0.78
C GLU A 319 -15.92 -17.40 -0.21
N SER A 320 -16.33 -16.16 -0.47
CA SER A 320 -15.65 -14.98 0.07
C SER A 320 -15.81 -14.87 1.60
N VAL A 321 -17.00 -15.21 2.12
CA VAL A 321 -17.30 -15.25 3.55
C VAL A 321 -16.56 -16.41 4.23
N GLN A 322 -16.60 -17.62 3.69
CA GLN A 322 -15.86 -18.79 4.20
C GLN A 322 -14.35 -18.55 4.17
N MET A 323 -13.82 -17.88 3.14
CA MET A 323 -12.41 -17.48 3.12
C MET A 323 -12.10 -16.49 4.26
N GLN A 324 -12.99 -15.53 4.54
CA GLN A 324 -12.84 -14.61 5.67
C GLN A 324 -13.00 -15.32 7.03
N GLU A 325 -13.91 -16.28 7.15
CA GLU A 325 -14.12 -17.05 8.37
C GLU A 325 -12.97 -18.03 8.64
N HIS A 326 -12.46 -18.70 7.60
CA HIS A 326 -11.26 -19.52 7.68
C HIS A 326 -10.05 -18.68 8.09
N GLN A 327 -9.93 -17.44 7.58
CA GLN A 327 -8.91 -16.50 8.04
C GLN A 327 -9.10 -16.09 9.50
N ARG A 328 -10.33 -15.82 9.95
CA ARG A 328 -10.65 -15.55 11.36
C ARG A 328 -10.34 -16.74 12.27
N TRP A 329 -10.64 -17.95 11.81
CA TRP A 329 -10.38 -19.19 12.52
C TRP A 329 -8.88 -19.46 12.69
N MET A 330 -8.09 -19.25 11.63
CA MET A 330 -6.63 -19.36 11.67
C MET A 330 -5.98 -18.33 12.63
N ILE A 331 -6.57 -17.13 12.75
CA ILE A 331 -6.13 -16.10 13.71
C ILE A 331 -6.47 -16.49 15.16
N ALA A 332 -7.58 -17.19 15.38
CA ALA A 332 -7.99 -17.64 16.72
C ALA A 332 -7.15 -18.81 17.25
N TYR A 333 -6.80 -19.77 16.38
CA TYR A 333 -6.04 -20.98 16.77
C TYR A 333 -4.52 -20.80 16.84
N SER A 334 -3.97 -19.69 16.33
CA SER A 334 -2.53 -19.36 16.46
C SER A 334 -2.19 -18.59 17.75
N CYS A 335 -3.15 -18.49 18.69
CA CYS A 335 -3.02 -17.87 20.02
C CYS A 335 -3.18 -18.85 21.19
N GLN A 336 -3.07 -20.16 20.94
CA GLN A 336 -2.80 -21.21 21.95
C GLN A 336 -1.38 -21.71 21.73
#